data_AF-A0A968MK51-F1
#
_entry.id   AF-A0A968MK51-F1
#
_cell.length_a   1.000
_cell.length_b   1.000
_cell.length_c   1.000
_cell.angle_alpha   90.00
_cell.angle_beta   90.00
_cell.angle_gamma   90.00
#
_symmetry.space_group_name_H-M   'P 1'
#
loop_
_entity.id
_entity.type
_entity.pdbx_description
1 polymer ?
#
loop_
_entity_poly.entity_id
_entity_poly.type
_entity_poly.pdbx_seq_one_letter_code
_entity_poly.pdbx_strand_id
1 'polypeptide(L)'
;MADPHNGGTSLSDNGFQPKHVNEMYLGEEDNHGVHINSGIPNHAFYLFATALGDKDKAGDIFYKTLTDYLTKSSQFIDLRRGVIQAATDMYGEGSNEVAEAKNVFNAVGITDGDMTDVFPTFPENPGEEYVLVYNTETTDDNTL
;
A
#
# COMPACT_ATOMS: atom_id res chain seq x y z
N MET A 1 -4.52 8.96 -11.61
CA MET A 1 -5.20 10.24 -11.90
C MET A 1 -4.16 11.28 -12.32
N ALA A 2 -4.37 11.97 -13.44
CA ALA A 2 -3.40 12.94 -13.97
C ALA A 2 -3.28 14.20 -13.11
N ASP A 3 -4.42 14.75 -12.69
CA ASP A 3 -4.50 15.88 -11.76
C ASP A 3 -5.44 15.52 -10.59
N PRO A 4 -4.91 15.05 -9.45
CA PRO A 4 -5.70 14.77 -8.25
C PRO A 4 -6.36 16.00 -7.63
N HIS A 5 -5.82 17.20 -7.88
CA HIS A 5 -6.37 18.45 -7.32
C HIS A 5 -7.71 18.82 -7.95
N ASN A 6 -8.06 18.25 -9.11
CA ASN A 6 -9.31 18.49 -9.82
C ASN A 6 -9.60 19.99 -10.05
N GLY A 7 -8.55 20.76 -10.33
CA GLY A 7 -8.64 22.22 -10.49
C GLY A 7 -8.76 23.02 -9.18
N GLY A 8 -8.79 22.36 -8.02
CA GLY A 8 -8.70 22.99 -6.70
C GLY A 8 -7.27 23.43 -6.34
N THR A 9 -7.17 24.23 -5.29
CA THR A 9 -5.90 24.77 -4.76
C THR A 9 -5.68 24.46 -3.28
N SER A 10 -6.70 23.92 -2.60
CA SER A 10 -6.67 23.62 -1.17
C SER A 10 -7.56 22.42 -0.82
N LEU A 11 -7.30 21.79 0.33
CA LEU A 11 -8.11 20.67 0.86
C LEU A 11 -9.59 21.02 1.09
N SER A 12 -9.93 22.30 1.20
CA SER A 12 -11.33 22.75 1.32
C SER A 12 -12.07 22.84 -0.02
N ASP A 13 -11.37 22.73 -1.15
CA ASP A 13 -11.98 22.80 -2.47
C ASP A 13 -12.66 21.47 -2.82
N ASN A 14 -13.85 21.55 -3.39
CA ASN A 14 -14.63 20.35 -3.72
C ASN A 14 -13.90 19.46 -4.75
N GLY A 15 -13.66 18.21 -4.37
CA GLY A 15 -12.98 17.21 -5.21
C GLY A 15 -11.46 17.32 -5.21
N PHE A 16 -10.87 18.18 -4.39
CA PHE A 16 -9.42 18.22 -4.20
C PHE A 16 -8.94 16.94 -3.51
N GLN A 17 -7.93 16.29 -4.08
CA GLN A 17 -7.17 15.22 -3.44
C GLN A 17 -5.67 15.54 -3.48
N PRO A 18 -4.91 15.31 -2.40
CA PRO A 18 -3.46 15.45 -2.40
C PRO A 18 -2.79 14.64 -3.51
N LYS A 19 -1.81 15.23 -4.19
CA LYS A 19 -0.97 14.50 -5.17
C LYS A 19 0.39 14.10 -4.60
N HIS A 20 0.76 14.69 -3.46
CA HIS A 20 2.05 14.49 -2.80
C HIS A 20 1.84 14.40 -1.27
N VAL A 21 2.69 13.64 -0.57
CA VAL A 21 2.53 13.39 0.89
C VAL A 21 2.63 14.63 1.78
N ASN A 22 3.16 15.75 1.28
CA ASN A 22 3.23 17.03 2.01
C ASN A 22 1.86 17.74 2.06
N GLU A 23 0.94 17.36 1.18
CA GLU A 23 -0.44 17.85 1.11
C GLU A 23 -1.40 16.90 1.86
N MET A 24 -0.87 15.82 2.47
CA MET A 24 -1.67 14.78 3.10
C MET A 24 -2.59 15.34 4.18
N TYR A 25 -3.85 14.91 4.13
CA TYR A 25 -4.83 15.23 5.16
C TYR A 25 -4.54 14.41 6.42
N LEU A 26 -4.43 15.09 7.57
CA LEU A 26 -4.09 14.50 8.88
C LEU A 26 -5.24 14.59 9.91
N GLY A 27 -6.44 14.96 9.46
CA GLY A 27 -7.62 15.04 10.33
C GLY A 27 -8.28 13.68 10.57
N GLU A 28 -9.47 13.69 11.16
CA GLU A 28 -10.22 12.47 11.52
C GLU A 28 -11.39 12.18 10.57
N GLU A 29 -11.78 13.13 9.73
CA GLU A 29 -12.87 12.92 8.77
C GLU A 29 -12.51 11.82 7.77
N ASP A 30 -13.54 11.21 7.17
CA ASP A 30 -13.35 10.20 6.12
C ASP A 30 -12.38 9.07 6.55
N ASN A 31 -12.54 8.58 7.78
CA ASN A 31 -11.69 7.54 8.38
C ASN A 31 -10.19 7.90 8.35
N HIS A 32 -9.84 9.14 8.74
CA HIS A 32 -8.50 9.72 8.58
C HIS A 32 -8.12 10.00 7.11
N GLY A 33 -9.10 10.40 6.30
CA GLY A 33 -8.93 10.85 4.93
C GLY A 33 -8.60 9.74 3.93
N VAL A 34 -9.21 8.56 4.03
CA VAL A 34 -8.89 7.45 3.13
C VAL A 34 -9.21 7.76 1.67
N HIS A 35 -10.33 8.44 1.38
CA HIS A 35 -10.68 8.88 0.04
C HIS A 35 -9.96 10.18 -0.33
N ILE A 36 -9.69 11.05 0.65
CA ILE A 36 -8.91 12.29 0.44
C ILE A 36 -7.49 11.94 -0.02
N ASN A 37 -6.75 11.18 0.80
CA ASN A 37 -5.35 10.82 0.58
C ASN A 37 -5.14 9.80 -0.55
N SER A 38 -6.20 9.18 -1.08
CA SER A 38 -6.13 8.26 -2.23
C SER A 38 -5.56 8.91 -3.50
N GLY A 39 -5.60 10.25 -3.61
CA GLY A 39 -4.99 10.99 -4.70
C GLY A 39 -3.51 10.71 -4.88
N ILE A 40 -2.77 10.48 -3.78
CA ILE A 40 -1.32 10.26 -3.78
C ILE A 40 -0.97 8.94 -4.51
N PRO A 41 -1.45 7.75 -4.08
CA PRO A 41 -1.18 6.51 -4.80
C PRO A 41 -1.83 6.48 -6.20
N ASN A 42 -2.97 7.14 -6.41
CA ASN A 42 -3.59 7.26 -7.72
C ASN A 42 -2.73 8.07 -8.70
N HIS A 43 -2.06 9.13 -8.22
CA HIS A 43 -1.14 9.92 -9.03
C HIS A 43 0.14 9.14 -9.31
N ALA A 44 0.69 8.45 -8.31
CA ALA A 44 1.84 7.56 -8.47
C ALA A 44 1.56 6.50 -9.55
N PHE A 45 0.44 5.80 -9.50
CA PHE A 45 0.08 4.83 -10.55
C PHE A 45 0.01 5.46 -11.94
N TYR A 46 -0.59 6.66 -12.06
CA TYR A 46 -0.68 7.36 -13.34
C TYR A 46 0.70 7.72 -13.90
N LEU A 47 1.59 8.27 -13.07
CA LEU A 47 2.94 8.62 -13.47
C LEU A 47 3.73 7.37 -13.88
N PHE A 48 3.57 6.28 -13.15
CA PHE A 48 4.23 5.00 -13.44
C PHE A 48 3.76 4.41 -14.77
N ALA A 49 2.45 4.28 -14.97
CA ALA A 49 1.88 3.81 -16.24
C ALA A 49 2.29 4.69 -17.42
N THR A 50 2.37 6.01 -17.21
CA THR A 50 2.83 6.96 -18.23
C THR A 50 4.30 6.79 -18.55
N ALA A 51 5.16 6.63 -17.53
CA ALA A 51 6.60 6.44 -17.69
C ALA A 51 6.95 5.13 -18.42
N LEU A 52 6.19 4.06 -18.15
CA LEU A 52 6.35 2.79 -18.87
C LEU A 52 5.76 2.83 -20.28
N GLY A 53 4.84 3.76 -20.57
CA GLY A 53 4.07 3.78 -21.81
C GLY A 53 3.13 2.58 -21.97
N ASP A 54 2.95 1.79 -20.92
CA ASP A 54 2.22 0.53 -20.91
C ASP A 54 1.42 0.41 -19.62
N LYS A 55 0.11 0.64 -19.75
CA LYS A 55 -0.82 0.61 -18.62
C LYS A 55 -1.06 -0.81 -18.11
N ASP A 56 -1.06 -1.81 -19.00
CA ASP A 56 -1.35 -3.19 -18.63
C ASP A 56 -0.17 -3.74 -17.82
N LYS A 57 1.06 -3.45 -18.26
CA LYS A 57 2.28 -3.73 -17.50
C LYS A 57 2.27 -3.09 -16.11
N ALA A 58 1.94 -1.81 -16.02
CA ALA A 58 1.83 -1.13 -14.72
C ALA A 58 0.75 -1.77 -13.84
N GLY A 59 -0.37 -2.19 -14.45
CA GLY A 59 -1.46 -2.90 -13.80
C GLY A 59 -1.01 -4.24 -13.21
N ASP A 60 -0.29 -5.06 -13.97
CA ASP A 60 0.20 -6.37 -13.53
C ASP A 60 1.16 -6.25 -12.33
N ILE A 61 2.07 -5.27 -12.36
CA ILE A 61 2.98 -4.99 -11.25
C ILE A 61 2.18 -4.60 -10.00
N PHE A 62 1.24 -3.66 -10.11
CA PHE A 62 0.42 -3.21 -8.97
C PHE A 62 -0.50 -4.33 -8.44
N TYR A 63 -1.00 -5.19 -9.32
CA TYR A 63 -1.80 -6.34 -8.93
C TYR A 63 -0.97 -7.32 -8.10
N LYS A 64 0.23 -7.70 -8.59
CA LYS A 64 1.17 -8.54 -7.83
C LYS A 64 1.53 -7.89 -6.49
N THR A 65 1.72 -6.56 -6.46
CA THR A 65 1.98 -5.85 -5.21
C THR A 65 0.86 -6.03 -4.20
N LEU A 66 -0.39 -5.85 -4.64
CA LEU A 66 -1.56 -5.99 -3.78
C LEU A 66 -1.73 -7.40 -3.24
N THR A 67 -1.45 -8.43 -4.04
CA THR A 67 -1.67 -9.83 -3.64
C THR A 67 -0.54 -10.40 -2.81
N ASP A 68 0.71 -10.02 -3.08
CA ASP A 68 1.87 -10.76 -2.56
C ASP A 68 2.64 -10.01 -1.47
N TYR A 69 2.59 -8.67 -1.45
CA TYR A 69 3.42 -7.87 -0.53
C TYR A 69 2.64 -6.99 0.43
N LEU A 70 1.41 -6.59 0.10
CA LEU A 70 0.60 -5.74 0.98
C LEU A 70 -0.17 -6.57 2.00
N THR A 71 -0.31 -5.99 3.20
CA THR A 71 -1.09 -6.54 4.30
C THR A 71 -2.13 -5.52 4.76
N LYS A 72 -2.99 -5.93 5.69
CA LYS A 72 -4.03 -5.05 6.27
C LYS A 72 -3.50 -3.77 6.94
N SER A 73 -2.22 -3.73 7.29
CA SER A 73 -1.59 -2.58 7.97
C SER A 73 -0.58 -1.83 7.11
N SER A 74 -0.46 -2.19 5.83
CA SER A 74 0.49 -1.54 4.93
C SER A 74 0.20 -0.05 4.79
N GLN A 75 1.27 0.75 4.85
CA GLN A 75 1.27 2.18 4.58
C GLN A 75 1.82 2.49 3.19
N PHE A 76 1.85 3.78 2.83
CA PHE A 76 2.40 4.25 1.55
C PHE A 76 3.85 3.83 1.31
N ILE A 77 4.67 3.72 2.36
CA ILE A 77 6.04 3.22 2.25
C ILE A 77 6.08 1.75 1.85
N ASP A 78 5.17 0.94 2.39
CA ASP A 78 5.06 -0.49 2.08
C ASP A 78 4.57 -0.70 0.64
N LEU A 79 3.66 0.18 0.16
CA LEU A 79 3.28 0.23 -1.25
C LEU A 79 4.48 0.49 -2.16
N ARG A 80 5.30 1.51 -1.88
CA ARG A 80 6.52 1.79 -2.68
C ARG A 80 7.41 0.56 -2.77
N ARG A 81 7.71 -0.06 -1.61
CA ARG A 81 8.60 -1.22 -1.54
C ARG A 81 8.00 -2.42 -2.28
N GLY A 82 6.71 -2.68 -2.09
CA GLY A 82 6.00 -3.76 -2.76
C GLY A 82 5.95 -3.60 -4.28
N VAL A 83 5.83 -2.37 -4.80
CA VAL A 83 5.91 -2.11 -6.25
C VAL A 83 7.32 -2.33 -6.79
N ILE A 84 8.34 -1.85 -6.08
CA ILE A 84 9.74 -2.09 -6.46
C ILE A 84 10.06 -3.59 -6.45
N GLN A 85 9.60 -4.34 -5.45
CA GLN A 85 9.81 -5.78 -5.36
C GLN A 85 9.04 -6.52 -6.45
N ALA A 86 7.77 -6.18 -6.70
CA ALA A 86 7.00 -6.76 -7.80
C ALA A 86 7.68 -6.54 -9.16
N ALA A 87 8.14 -5.32 -9.42
CA ALA A 87 8.88 -4.99 -10.64
C ALA A 87 10.21 -5.77 -10.74
N THR A 88 10.92 -5.92 -9.62
CA THR A 88 12.16 -6.71 -9.54
C THR A 88 11.91 -8.19 -9.85
N ASP A 89 10.85 -8.77 -9.28
CA ASP A 89 10.54 -10.18 -9.47
C ASP A 89 10.09 -10.48 -10.91
N MET A 90 9.42 -9.53 -11.56
CA MET A 90 8.90 -9.70 -12.92
C MET A 90 9.91 -9.34 -14.02
N TYR A 91 10.76 -8.33 -13.80
CA TYR A 91 11.62 -7.74 -14.84
C TYR A 91 13.11 -7.68 -14.47
N GLY A 92 13.46 -7.92 -13.21
CA GLY A 92 14.84 -7.89 -12.69
C GLY A 92 15.25 -6.54 -12.09
N GLU A 93 16.25 -6.56 -11.20
CA GLU A 93 16.69 -5.42 -10.38
C GLU A 93 17.23 -4.22 -11.19
N GLY A 94 17.76 -4.47 -12.40
CA GLY A 94 18.28 -3.45 -13.31
C GLY A 94 17.30 -2.99 -14.39
N SER A 95 16.03 -3.38 -14.28
CA SER A 95 15.01 -3.06 -15.29
C SER A 95 14.57 -1.60 -15.25
N ASN A 96 14.00 -1.13 -16.37
CA ASN A 96 13.42 0.20 -16.44
C ASN A 96 12.24 0.34 -15.46
N GLU A 97 11.46 -0.73 -15.29
CA GLU A 97 10.33 -0.83 -14.38
C GLU A 97 10.73 -0.53 -12.93
N VAL A 98 11.85 -1.07 -12.46
CA VAL A 98 12.38 -0.80 -11.11
C VAL A 98 12.85 0.65 -10.98
N ALA A 99 13.53 1.17 -11.99
CA ALA A 99 14.00 2.56 -11.98
C ALA A 99 12.83 3.55 -11.94
N GLU A 100 11.82 3.35 -12.80
CA GLU A 100 10.64 4.21 -12.86
C GLU A 100 9.78 4.09 -11.59
N ALA A 101 9.67 2.90 -11.00
CA ALA A 101 8.98 2.75 -9.71
C ALA A 101 9.63 3.67 -8.64
N LYS A 102 10.96 3.63 -8.49
CA LYS A 102 11.68 4.49 -7.55
C LYS A 102 11.48 5.98 -7.85
N ASN A 103 11.60 6.37 -9.11
CA ASN A 103 11.45 7.76 -9.53
C ASN A 103 10.06 8.32 -9.25
N VAL A 104 9.02 7.55 -9.56
CA VAL A 104 7.63 7.96 -9.41
C VAL A 104 7.22 8.07 -7.95
N PHE A 105 7.60 7.11 -7.11
CA PHE A 105 7.32 7.21 -5.68
C PHE A 105 8.08 8.38 -5.03
N ASN A 106 9.31 8.67 -5.48
CA ASN A 106 10.02 9.89 -5.07
C ASN A 106 9.25 11.16 -5.49
N ALA A 107 8.66 11.18 -6.70
CA ALA A 107 7.93 12.33 -7.23
C ALA A 107 6.64 12.66 -6.45
N VAL A 108 6.02 11.68 -5.80
CA VAL A 108 4.88 11.89 -4.87
C VAL A 108 5.31 12.03 -3.40
N GLY A 109 6.62 12.04 -3.15
CA GLY A 109 7.23 12.25 -1.84
C GLY A 109 7.24 11.03 -0.92
N ILE A 110 6.91 9.84 -1.45
CA ILE A 110 7.08 8.59 -0.73
C ILE A 110 8.53 8.13 -0.96
N THR A 111 9.42 8.54 -0.06
CA THR A 111 10.85 8.21 -0.10
C THR A 111 11.18 7.00 0.74
N ASP A 112 12.44 6.56 0.74
CA ASP A 112 12.87 5.45 1.59
C ASP A 112 12.80 5.86 3.08
N GLY A 113 12.24 4.98 3.90
CA GLY A 113 12.02 5.13 5.34
C GLY A 113 11.74 3.78 5.99
N ASP A 114 11.58 3.75 7.32
CA ASP A 114 11.32 2.51 8.07
C ASP A 114 9.95 1.91 7.74
N MET A 115 9.84 0.58 7.71
CA MET A 115 8.56 -0.12 7.52
C MET A 115 7.64 0.17 8.70
N THR A 116 6.33 0.08 8.46
CA THR A 116 5.42 -0.07 9.58
C THR A 116 5.63 -1.40 10.27
N ASP A 117 5.40 -1.41 11.57
CA ASP A 117 5.41 -2.64 12.36
C ASP A 117 4.40 -3.60 11.74
N VAL A 118 4.91 -4.64 11.10
CA VAL A 118 4.10 -5.65 10.43
C VAL A 118 3.35 -6.37 11.53
N PHE A 119 2.01 -6.28 11.57
CA PHE A 119 1.27 -7.25 12.37
C PHE A 119 1.68 -8.63 11.88
N PRO A 120 2.10 -9.56 12.76
CA PRO A 120 2.57 -10.85 12.32
C PRO A 120 1.47 -11.51 11.48
N THR A 121 1.79 -11.75 10.20
CA THR A 121 1.00 -12.67 9.39
C THR A 121 1.15 -14.03 10.06
N PHE A 122 0.10 -14.48 10.72
CA PHE A 122 0.06 -15.87 11.18
C PHE A 122 0.17 -16.76 9.94
N PRO A 123 1.00 -17.82 9.98
CA PRO A 123 1.04 -18.77 8.88
C PRO A 123 -0.38 -19.26 8.57
N GLU A 124 -0.67 -19.54 7.29
CA GLU A 124 -1.90 -20.25 6.93
C GLU A 124 -1.98 -21.51 7.78
N ASN A 125 -3.08 -21.69 8.52
CA ASN A 125 -3.29 -22.91 9.27
C ASN A 125 -3.44 -24.05 8.26
N PRO A 126 -2.48 -25.00 8.17
CA PRO A 126 -2.50 -26.06 7.16
C PRO A 126 -3.64 -27.07 7.40
N GLY A 127 -4.43 -26.90 8.47
CA GLY A 127 -5.53 -27.79 8.83
C GLY A 127 -5.08 -29.07 9.55
N GLU A 128 -3.77 -29.24 9.78
CA GLU A 128 -3.21 -30.42 10.45
C GLU A 128 -2.80 -30.17 11.92
N GLU A 129 -2.82 -28.92 12.38
CA GLU A 129 -2.48 -28.58 13.77
C GLU A 129 -3.73 -28.48 14.66
N TYR A 130 -3.78 -29.31 15.69
CA TYR A 130 -4.78 -29.24 16.75
C TYR A 130 -4.38 -28.17 17.77
N VAL A 131 -5.23 -27.17 17.99
CA VAL A 131 -5.07 -26.24 19.11
C VAL A 131 -5.57 -26.92 20.38
N LEU A 132 -4.64 -27.34 21.24
CA LEU A 132 -4.94 -27.79 22.60
C LEU A 132 -5.25 -26.56 23.47
N VAL A 133 -6.53 -26.28 23.68
CA VAL A 133 -7.00 -25.30 24.67
C VAL A 133 -7.16 -26.03 26.00
N TYR A 134 -6.36 -25.69 27.01
CA TYR A 134 -6.62 -26.12 28.38
C TYR A 134 -7.22 -24.95 29.15
N ASN A 135 -8.38 -25.18 29.77
CA ASN A 135 -9.01 -24.21 30.66
C ASN A 135 -8.40 -24.40 32.06
N THR A 136 -7.88 -23.33 32.66
CA THR A 136 -7.35 -23.36 34.04
C THR A 136 -8.39 -22.89 35.08
N GLU A 137 -9.60 -22.55 34.64
CA GLU A 137 -10.69 -22.15 35.54
C GLU A 137 -11.19 -23.37 36.31
N THR A 138 -10.99 -23.35 37.63
CA THR A 138 -11.39 -24.43 38.54
C THR A 138 -12.91 -24.54 38.77
N THR A 139 -13.71 -23.79 38.00
CA THR A 139 -15.17 -23.73 38.11
C THR A 139 -15.90 -24.20 36.85
N ASP A 140 -15.15 -24.68 35.84
CA ASP A 140 -15.73 -25.23 34.62
C ASP A 140 -15.74 -26.76 34.67
N ASP A 141 -16.94 -27.35 34.64
CA ASP A 141 -17.19 -28.81 34.76
C ASP A 141 -16.60 -29.64 33.58
N ASN A 142 -16.02 -28.99 32.57
CA ASN A 142 -15.30 -29.62 31.45
C ASN A 142 -13.76 -29.53 31.58
N THR A 143 -13.25 -29.15 32.74
CA THR A 143 -11.83 -29.37 33.08
C THR A 143 -11.60 -30.83 33.46
N LEU A 144 -10.59 -31.48 32.87
CA LEU A 144 -10.21 -32.87 33.18
C LEU A 144 -9.62 -33.00 34.60
#